data_AF-A0A2V9V0N3-F1
#
_entry.id   AF-A0A2V9V0N3-F1
#
_cell.length_a   1.000
_cell.length_b   1.000
_cell.length_c   1.000
_cell.angle_alpha   90.00
_cell.angle_beta   90.00
_cell.angle_gamma   90.00
#
_symmetry.space_group_name_H-M   'P 1'
#
loop_
_entity.id
_entity.type
_entity.pdbx_description
1 polymer ?
#
loop_
_entity_poly.entity_id
_entity_poly.type
_entity_poly.pdbx_seq_one_letter_code
_entity_poly.pdbx_strand_id
1 'polypeptide(L)'
;MSDSVVIVVGQGEIGKPLQKILSRAYRCIGVDVEPVEVAQPCSTMHICYPYQIPDFVETTVAYIRKYKPELTIINSTVVPGTTRRVYEESGAKLAYSPARGKHVRMEEDLLRYKKFVAGIDDISSMRAMEHFAAAGFRTERFRTPEIGELAKLVETTWLGILIGWAQELERFGESYGASFEEVNAFIQEVEFLPSHIFPGWIGGHCVMPNIELLQESIQSQFLDAVVRSNAKKEQALLNSLAKVA
;
A
#
# COMPACT_ATOMS: atom_id res chain seq x y z
N MET A 1 29.53 -11.35 -12.32
CA MET A 1 28.36 -10.62 -11.78
C MET A 1 28.05 -9.51 -12.77
N SER A 2 26.78 -9.35 -13.16
CA SER A 2 26.37 -8.27 -14.05
C SER A 2 26.76 -6.91 -13.45
N ASP A 3 27.38 -6.03 -14.24
CA ASP A 3 27.78 -4.67 -13.83
C ASP A 3 26.58 -3.71 -13.67
N SER A 4 25.35 -4.23 -13.83
CA SER A 4 24.09 -3.50 -13.71
C SER A 4 23.74 -3.15 -12.26
N VAL A 5 23.01 -2.04 -12.08
CA VAL A 5 22.53 -1.56 -10.77
C VAL A 5 21.02 -1.66 -10.64
N VAL A 6 20.56 -1.79 -9.39
CA VAL A 6 19.14 -1.67 -9.02
C VAL A 6 18.89 -0.24 -8.53
N ILE A 7 17.89 0.43 -9.06
CA ILE A 7 17.54 1.80 -8.66
C ILE A 7 16.28 1.77 -7.79
N VAL A 8 16.26 2.52 -6.70
CA VAL A 8 15.07 2.70 -5.85
C VAL A 8 14.72 4.18 -5.79
N VAL A 9 13.63 4.55 -6.46
CA VAL A 9 13.12 5.92 -6.59
C VAL A 9 12.10 6.21 -5.50
N GLY A 10 12.34 7.27 -4.72
CA GLY A 10 11.58 7.68 -3.54
C GLY A 10 12.15 7.04 -2.26
N GLN A 11 12.88 7.81 -1.45
CA GLN A 11 13.62 7.31 -0.28
C GLN A 11 12.88 7.55 1.05
N GLY A 12 11.54 7.48 1.01
CA GLY A 12 10.67 7.59 2.18
C GLY A 12 10.52 6.29 2.99
N GLU A 13 9.37 6.15 3.67
CA GLU A 13 9.07 5.05 4.59
C GLU A 13 9.08 3.65 3.94
N ILE A 14 8.96 3.57 2.61
CA ILE A 14 8.98 2.32 1.84
C ILE A 14 10.31 2.11 1.12
N GLY A 15 10.76 3.09 0.35
CA GLY A 15 11.91 2.90 -0.55
C GLY A 15 13.22 2.72 0.21
N LYS A 16 13.44 3.46 1.30
CA LYS A 16 14.66 3.33 2.11
C LYS A 16 14.83 1.93 2.74
N PRO A 17 13.83 1.36 3.46
CA PRO A 17 13.96 -0.01 3.96
C PRO A 17 14.01 -1.04 2.82
N LEU A 18 13.27 -0.84 1.73
CA LEU A 18 13.34 -1.74 0.57
C LEU A 18 14.75 -1.77 -0.04
N GLN A 19 15.38 -0.60 -0.24
CA GLN A 19 16.75 -0.51 -0.73
C GLN A 19 17.71 -1.25 0.20
N LYS A 20 17.58 -1.08 1.52
CA LYS A 20 18.44 -1.77 2.50
C LYS A 20 18.35 -3.29 2.39
N ILE A 21 17.16 -3.83 2.13
CA ILE A 21 16.96 -5.27 1.90
C ILE A 21 17.58 -5.70 0.57
N LEU A 22 17.28 -4.98 -0.52
CA LEU A 22 17.78 -5.29 -1.86
C LEU A 22 19.32 -5.23 -1.94
N SER A 23 19.95 -4.32 -1.19
CA SER A 23 21.41 -4.20 -1.09
C SER A 23 22.11 -5.46 -0.55
N ARG A 24 21.37 -6.43 0.00
CA ARG A 24 21.92 -7.73 0.44
C ARG A 24 22.25 -8.65 -0.73
N ALA A 25 21.61 -8.45 -1.88
CA ALA A 25 21.78 -9.26 -3.08
C ALA A 25 22.25 -8.46 -4.31
N TYR A 26 22.04 -7.14 -4.32
CA TYR A 26 22.28 -6.29 -5.46
C TYR A 26 23.08 -5.04 -5.11
N ARG A 27 23.74 -4.46 -6.12
CA ARG A 27 24.26 -3.09 -6.02
C ARG A 27 23.10 -2.11 -6.23
N CYS A 28 22.67 -1.46 -5.16
CA CYS A 28 21.54 -0.54 -5.20
C CYS A 28 21.95 0.94 -5.15
N ILE A 29 21.22 1.77 -5.91
CA ILE A 29 21.31 3.23 -5.87
C ILE A 29 19.94 3.79 -5.47
N GLY A 30 19.94 4.65 -4.45
CA GLY A 30 18.74 5.39 -4.05
C GLY A 30 18.65 6.71 -4.81
N VAL A 31 17.47 7.03 -5.31
CA VAL A 31 17.14 8.29 -5.96
C VAL A 31 15.93 8.89 -5.26
N ASP A 32 15.96 10.19 -4.99
CA ASP A 32 14.79 10.92 -4.47
C ASP A 32 14.42 12.06 -5.45
N VAL A 33 13.74 13.10 -5.00
CA VAL A 33 13.25 14.22 -5.82
C VAL A 33 14.25 14.71 -6.86
N GLU A 34 15.53 14.84 -6.49
CA GLU A 34 16.60 15.18 -7.42
C GLU A 34 17.19 13.92 -8.07
N PRO A 35 17.07 13.76 -9.40
CA PRO A 35 17.63 12.60 -10.09
C PRO A 35 19.15 12.56 -9.99
N VAL A 36 19.68 11.39 -9.63
CA VAL A 36 21.12 11.13 -9.60
C VAL A 36 21.61 10.66 -10.97
N GLU A 37 22.80 11.07 -11.39
CA GLU A 37 23.45 10.54 -12.59
C GLU A 37 23.94 9.11 -12.34
N VAL A 38 23.48 8.18 -13.18
CA VAL A 38 23.80 6.75 -13.08
C VAL A 38 24.41 6.30 -14.40
N ALA A 39 25.71 6.01 -14.38
CA ALA A 39 26.45 5.61 -15.58
C ALA A 39 26.27 4.12 -15.93
N GLN A 40 25.88 3.29 -14.95
CA GLN A 40 25.71 1.86 -15.11
C GLN A 40 24.33 1.50 -15.69
N PRO A 41 24.22 0.40 -16.47
CA PRO A 41 22.92 -0.11 -16.89
C PRO A 41 22.01 -0.41 -15.69
N CYS A 42 20.73 -0.08 -15.79
CA CYS A 42 19.75 -0.38 -14.74
C CYS A 42 19.05 -1.72 -15.02
N SER A 43 19.27 -2.73 -14.17
CA SER A 43 18.59 -4.03 -14.30
C SER A 43 17.17 -4.01 -13.77
N THR A 44 16.93 -3.32 -12.65
CA THR A 44 15.59 -3.17 -12.08
C THR A 44 15.44 -1.83 -11.40
N MET A 45 14.33 -1.15 -11.65
CA MET A 45 13.97 0.11 -11.00
C MET A 45 12.71 -0.05 -10.16
N HIS A 46 12.75 0.36 -8.90
CA HIS A 46 11.62 0.36 -7.98
C HIS A 46 11.04 1.76 -7.83
N ILE A 47 9.73 1.90 -8.03
CA ILE A 47 8.99 3.13 -7.76
C ILE A 47 8.34 3.06 -6.38
N CYS A 48 8.72 3.96 -5.47
CA CYS A 48 8.30 3.97 -4.07
C CYS A 48 7.79 5.33 -3.58
N TYR A 49 7.59 6.31 -4.46
CA TYR A 49 7.01 7.61 -4.09
C TYR A 49 5.47 7.56 -4.05
N PRO A 50 4.81 8.46 -3.30
CA PRO A 50 3.35 8.45 -3.15
C PRO A 50 2.61 8.63 -4.47
N TYR A 51 1.41 8.04 -4.60
CA TYR A 51 0.56 8.20 -5.78
C TYR A 51 -0.03 9.61 -5.90
N GLN A 52 -0.13 10.32 -4.77
CA GLN A 52 -0.70 11.67 -4.65
C GLN A 52 0.18 12.79 -5.24
N ILE A 53 1.34 12.46 -5.81
CA ILE A 53 2.13 13.46 -6.53
C ILE A 53 1.37 13.94 -7.79
N PRO A 54 1.67 15.14 -8.30
CA PRO A 54 1.19 15.55 -9.62
C PRO A 54 1.62 14.52 -10.68
N ASP A 55 0.64 14.02 -11.43
CA ASP A 55 0.82 13.13 -12.58
C ASP A 55 1.80 11.96 -12.37
N PHE A 56 1.45 11.05 -11.45
CA PHE A 56 2.23 9.85 -11.12
C PHE A 56 2.69 9.05 -12.35
N VAL A 57 1.81 8.90 -13.35
CA VAL A 57 2.10 8.13 -14.58
C VAL A 57 3.20 8.82 -15.38
N GLU A 58 3.04 10.11 -15.70
CA GLU A 58 4.02 10.87 -16.46
C GLU A 58 5.38 10.92 -15.74
N THR A 59 5.36 11.14 -14.43
CA THR A 59 6.57 11.12 -13.59
C THR A 59 7.27 9.76 -13.67
N THR A 60 6.52 8.65 -13.58
CA THR A 60 7.08 7.30 -13.72
C THR A 60 7.69 7.09 -15.10
N VAL A 61 7.00 7.50 -16.16
CA VAL A 61 7.47 7.41 -17.55
C VAL A 61 8.76 8.23 -17.74
N ALA A 62 8.86 9.42 -17.14
CA ALA A 62 10.08 10.23 -17.17
C ALA A 62 11.28 9.50 -16.53
N TYR A 63 11.09 8.86 -15.37
CA TYR A 63 12.11 8.03 -14.74
C TYR A 63 12.52 6.83 -15.61
N ILE A 64 11.55 6.16 -16.24
CA ILE A 64 11.82 5.05 -17.17
C ILE A 64 12.66 5.53 -18.36
N ARG A 65 12.32 6.68 -18.95
CA ARG A 65 13.07 7.26 -20.08
C ARG A 65 14.49 7.66 -19.68
N LYS A 66 14.68 8.20 -18.47
CA LYS A 66 16.00 8.59 -17.95
C LYS A 66 16.88 7.37 -17.69
N TYR A 67 16.41 6.40 -16.91
CA TYR A 67 17.24 5.31 -16.41
C TYR A 67 17.20 4.03 -17.27
N LYS A 68 16.25 3.93 -18.21
CA LYS A 68 16.09 2.82 -19.16
C LYS A 68 16.21 1.43 -18.50
N PRO A 69 15.47 1.15 -17.42
CA PRO A 69 15.57 -0.12 -16.70
C PRO A 69 15.10 -1.29 -17.55
N GLU A 70 15.73 -2.46 -17.37
CA GLU A 70 15.23 -3.69 -18.01
C GLU A 70 13.89 -4.18 -17.43
N LEU A 71 13.56 -3.78 -16.21
CA LEU A 71 12.30 -4.05 -15.52
C LEU A 71 11.99 -2.91 -14.52
N THR A 72 10.77 -2.39 -14.56
CA THR A 72 10.28 -1.44 -13.55
C THR A 72 9.26 -2.09 -12.64
N ILE A 73 9.39 -1.91 -11.32
CA ILE A 73 8.49 -2.47 -10.31
C ILE A 73 7.85 -1.34 -9.51
N ILE A 74 6.53 -1.18 -9.60
CA ILE A 74 5.77 -0.20 -8.83
C ILE A 74 5.42 -0.79 -7.46
N ASN A 75 5.89 -0.15 -6.38
CA ASN A 75 5.64 -0.54 -4.99
C ASN A 75 4.63 0.37 -4.28
N SER A 76 4.38 1.54 -4.85
CA SER A 76 3.40 2.50 -4.38
C SER A 76 1.98 1.92 -4.38
N THR A 77 1.15 2.33 -3.42
CA THR A 77 -0.29 2.12 -3.51
C THR A 77 -0.83 2.99 -4.62
N VAL A 78 -1.54 2.41 -5.59
CA VAL A 78 -2.09 3.10 -6.76
C VAL A 78 -3.50 2.58 -7.05
N VAL A 79 -4.28 3.30 -7.85
CA VAL A 79 -5.61 2.85 -8.29
C VAL A 79 -5.49 1.74 -9.36
N PRO A 80 -6.51 0.87 -9.51
CA PRO A 80 -6.49 -0.15 -10.55
C PRO A 80 -6.34 0.44 -11.95
N GLY A 81 -5.43 -0.11 -12.74
CA GLY A 81 -5.10 0.32 -14.10
C GLY A 81 -3.88 1.24 -14.20
N THR A 82 -3.32 1.73 -13.08
CA THR A 82 -2.15 2.64 -13.13
C THR A 82 -0.93 1.98 -13.79
N THR A 83 -0.58 0.75 -13.41
CA THR A 83 0.57 0.03 -13.99
C THR A 83 0.37 -0.20 -15.50
N ARG A 84 -0.87 -0.45 -15.95
CA ARG A 84 -1.22 -0.61 -17.36
C ARG A 84 -1.00 0.69 -18.15
N ARG A 85 -1.44 1.83 -17.61
CA ARG A 85 -1.24 3.15 -18.22
C ARG A 85 0.24 3.50 -18.37
N VAL A 86 1.05 3.25 -17.32
CA VAL A 86 2.51 3.43 -17.40
C VAL A 86 3.10 2.56 -18.51
N TYR A 87 2.62 1.32 -18.68
CA TYR A 87 3.06 0.45 -19.77
C TYR A 87 2.69 1.00 -21.15
N GLU A 88 1.45 1.44 -21.33
CA GLU A 88 0.96 1.97 -22.61
C GLU A 88 1.74 3.23 -23.04
N GLU A 89 2.12 4.08 -22.09
CA GLU A 89 2.87 5.32 -22.37
C GLU A 89 4.39 5.13 -22.54
N SER A 90 4.97 4.08 -21.96
CA SER A 90 6.42 3.84 -21.97
C SER A 90 6.88 2.69 -22.86
N GLY A 91 6.03 1.70 -23.10
CA GLY A 91 6.40 0.42 -23.73
C GLY A 91 7.35 -0.46 -22.89
N ALA A 92 7.63 -0.10 -21.63
CA ALA A 92 8.63 -0.76 -20.80
C ALA A 92 8.12 -2.05 -20.15
N LYS A 93 9.02 -2.96 -19.76
CA LYS A 93 8.64 -4.12 -18.92
C LYS A 93 8.31 -3.66 -17.51
N LEU A 94 7.11 -4.00 -17.03
CA LEU A 94 6.54 -3.50 -15.79
C LEU A 94 5.97 -4.63 -14.93
N ALA A 95 6.09 -4.46 -13.62
CA ALA A 95 5.38 -5.25 -12.63
C ALA A 95 4.83 -4.36 -11.50
N TYR A 96 3.70 -4.77 -10.95
CA TYR A 96 3.14 -4.23 -9.73
C TYR A 96 3.50 -5.15 -8.56
N SER A 97 3.98 -4.58 -7.46
CA SER A 97 4.23 -5.32 -6.24
C SER A 97 4.10 -4.39 -5.04
N PRO A 98 2.93 -4.31 -4.40
CA PRO A 98 2.69 -3.31 -3.35
C PRO A 98 3.55 -3.56 -2.12
N ALA A 99 3.88 -2.50 -1.38
CA ALA A 99 4.47 -2.63 -0.06
C ALA A 99 3.43 -3.02 0.99
N ARG A 100 3.82 -3.85 1.96
CA ARG A 100 2.97 -4.28 3.09
C ARG A 100 3.80 -4.29 4.37
N GLY A 101 3.31 -3.59 5.38
CA GLY A 101 3.94 -3.52 6.69
C GLY A 101 3.55 -2.27 7.48
N LYS A 102 3.98 -2.20 8.73
CA LYS A 102 3.88 -1.00 9.56
C LYS A 102 5.16 -0.17 9.41
N HIS A 103 5.06 1.14 9.18
CA HIS A 103 6.22 2.01 8.92
C HIS A 103 7.29 1.94 10.02
N VAL A 104 6.88 1.86 11.28
CA VAL A 104 7.77 1.76 12.45
C VAL A 104 8.68 0.52 12.45
N ARG A 105 8.37 -0.51 11.66
CA ARG A 105 9.14 -1.75 11.53
C ARG A 105 9.14 -2.29 10.10
N MET A 106 9.17 -1.38 9.12
CA MET A 106 8.94 -1.73 7.71
C MET A 106 9.94 -2.75 7.17
N GLU A 107 11.22 -2.69 7.55
CA GLU A 107 12.22 -3.67 7.10
C GLU A 107 11.87 -5.11 7.51
N GLU A 108 11.40 -5.32 8.74
CA GLU A 108 10.96 -6.63 9.23
C GLU A 108 9.67 -7.07 8.53
N ASP A 109 8.67 -6.18 8.48
CA ASP A 109 7.36 -6.53 7.92
C ASP A 109 7.43 -6.80 6.41
N LEU A 110 8.31 -6.11 5.66
CA LEU A 110 8.54 -6.37 4.23
C LEU A 110 8.98 -7.81 3.94
N LEU A 111 9.78 -8.41 4.83
CA LEU A 111 10.23 -9.80 4.71
C LEU A 111 9.27 -10.81 5.36
N ARG A 112 8.44 -10.35 6.31
CA ARG A 112 7.47 -11.18 7.01
C ARG A 112 6.39 -11.71 6.08
N TYR A 113 5.78 -10.83 5.29
CA TYR A 113 4.67 -11.20 4.40
C TYR A 113 5.17 -11.67 3.05
N LYS A 114 4.38 -12.51 2.36
CA LYS A 114 4.66 -12.84 0.96
C LYS A 114 4.62 -11.56 0.11
N LYS A 115 5.63 -11.36 -0.73
CA LYS A 115 5.70 -10.28 -1.71
C LYS A 115 4.92 -10.70 -2.96
N PHE A 116 3.69 -10.21 -3.07
CA PHE A 116 2.87 -10.44 -4.24
C PHE A 116 3.36 -9.64 -5.45
N VAL A 117 3.34 -10.26 -6.62
CA VAL A 117 3.84 -9.67 -7.88
C VAL A 117 2.83 -9.90 -9.00
N ALA A 118 2.60 -8.90 -9.83
CA ALA A 118 1.94 -9.04 -11.12
C ALA A 118 2.66 -8.23 -12.20
N GLY A 119 3.25 -8.91 -13.16
CA GLY A 119 3.79 -8.31 -14.37
C GLY A 119 2.70 -7.90 -15.37
N ILE A 120 3.06 -7.00 -16.29
CA ILE A 120 2.23 -6.71 -17.47
C ILE A 120 2.06 -7.93 -18.38
N ASP A 121 3.06 -8.83 -18.33
CA ASP A 121 3.11 -10.14 -18.97
C ASP A 121 3.75 -11.19 -18.02
N ASP A 122 3.76 -12.46 -18.45
CA ASP A 122 4.34 -13.57 -17.68
C ASP A 122 5.83 -13.40 -17.43
N ILE A 123 6.57 -12.92 -18.43
CA ILE A 123 8.02 -12.71 -18.35
C ILE A 123 8.36 -11.68 -17.27
N SER A 124 7.63 -10.56 -17.25
CA SER A 124 7.82 -9.50 -16.24
C SER A 124 7.46 -9.99 -14.85
N SER A 125 6.43 -10.83 -14.73
CA SER A 125 6.04 -11.46 -13.47
C SER A 125 7.16 -12.37 -12.93
N MET A 126 7.68 -13.26 -13.79
CA MET A 126 8.74 -14.19 -13.44
C MET A 126 10.03 -13.47 -13.03
N ARG A 127 10.48 -12.50 -13.84
CA ARG A 127 11.68 -11.71 -13.53
C ARG A 127 11.56 -10.94 -12.21
N ALA A 128 10.40 -10.34 -11.94
CA ALA A 128 10.16 -9.66 -10.67
C ALA A 128 10.14 -10.64 -9.48
N MET A 129 9.55 -11.82 -9.64
CA MET A 129 9.55 -12.85 -8.60
C MET A 129 10.95 -13.37 -8.30
N GLU A 130 11.76 -13.65 -9.31
CA GLU A 130 13.16 -14.08 -9.16
C GLU A 130 14.00 -12.99 -8.49
N HIS A 131 13.81 -11.73 -8.91
CA HIS A 131 14.47 -10.56 -8.32
C HIS A 131 14.19 -10.43 -6.82
N PHE A 132 12.92 -10.52 -6.42
CA PHE A 132 12.56 -10.49 -5.01
C PHE A 132 13.04 -11.74 -4.26
N ALA A 133 12.95 -12.93 -4.86
CA ALA A 133 13.39 -14.17 -4.21
C ALA A 133 14.90 -14.16 -3.89
N ALA A 134 15.72 -13.66 -4.80
CA ALA A 134 17.17 -13.54 -4.60
C ALA A 134 17.53 -12.52 -3.48
N ALA A 135 16.67 -11.54 -3.21
CA ALA A 135 16.80 -10.64 -2.05
C ALA A 135 16.20 -11.21 -0.75
N GLY A 136 15.74 -12.47 -0.74
CA GLY A 136 15.24 -13.17 0.45
C GLY A 136 13.74 -13.05 0.71
N PHE A 137 12.97 -12.50 -0.24
CA PHE A 137 11.52 -12.44 -0.12
C PHE A 137 10.87 -13.78 -0.48
N ARG A 138 9.80 -14.15 0.22
CA ARG A 138 8.87 -15.18 -0.25
C ARG A 138 7.90 -14.54 -1.24
N THR A 139 7.81 -15.04 -2.45
CA THR A 139 6.99 -14.42 -3.50
C THR A 139 5.71 -15.20 -3.79
N GLU A 140 4.69 -14.48 -4.26
CA GLU A 140 3.43 -15.04 -4.75
C GLU A 140 2.99 -14.22 -5.96
N ARG A 141 2.13 -14.77 -6.82
CA ARG A 141 1.74 -14.14 -8.07
C ARG A 141 0.26 -13.75 -8.09
N PHE A 142 -0.02 -12.52 -8.53
CA PHE A 142 -1.33 -12.15 -9.06
C PHE A 142 -1.37 -12.33 -10.58
N ARG A 143 -2.57 -12.58 -11.11
CA ARG A 143 -2.76 -12.79 -12.55
C ARG A 143 -2.53 -11.52 -13.37
N THR A 144 -2.95 -10.35 -12.87
CA THR A 144 -2.77 -9.06 -13.55
C THR A 144 -2.43 -7.96 -12.56
N PRO A 145 -1.78 -6.86 -13.00
CA PRO A 145 -1.49 -5.71 -12.14
C PRO A 145 -2.74 -5.15 -11.48
N GLU A 146 -3.86 -5.05 -12.20
CA GLU A 146 -5.12 -4.48 -11.73
C GLU A 146 -5.69 -5.26 -10.53
N ILE A 147 -5.54 -6.59 -10.53
CA ILE A 147 -5.92 -7.43 -9.38
C ILE A 147 -5.04 -7.09 -8.17
N GLY A 148 -3.74 -6.90 -8.39
CA GLY A 148 -2.81 -6.54 -7.30
C GLY A 148 -3.08 -5.14 -6.73
N GLU A 149 -3.31 -4.16 -7.60
CA GLU A 149 -3.65 -2.77 -7.26
C GLU A 149 -4.95 -2.73 -6.43
N LEU A 150 -5.98 -3.45 -6.90
CA LEU A 150 -7.24 -3.61 -6.16
C LEU A 150 -7.03 -4.32 -4.82
N ALA A 151 -6.27 -5.42 -4.80
CA ALA A 151 -6.04 -6.20 -3.58
C ALA A 151 -5.38 -5.36 -2.48
N LYS A 152 -4.45 -4.46 -2.84
CA LYS A 152 -3.80 -3.57 -1.87
C LYS A 152 -4.78 -2.58 -1.24
N LEU A 153 -5.66 -1.99 -2.05
CA LEU A 153 -6.69 -1.07 -1.56
C LEU A 153 -7.69 -1.82 -0.68
N VAL A 154 -8.21 -2.96 -1.16
CA VAL A 154 -9.18 -3.80 -0.44
C VAL A 154 -8.65 -4.29 0.92
N GLU A 155 -7.38 -4.69 1.02
CA GLU A 155 -6.78 -5.09 2.30
C GLU A 155 -6.90 -3.98 3.35
N THR A 156 -6.62 -2.74 2.95
CA THR A 156 -6.65 -1.61 3.88
C THR A 156 -8.09 -1.19 4.19
N THR A 157 -8.95 -1.19 3.18
CA THR A 157 -10.39 -0.94 3.31
C THR A 157 -11.08 -1.94 4.22
N TRP A 158 -10.67 -3.22 4.20
CA TRP A 158 -11.19 -4.25 5.09
C TRP A 158 -11.03 -3.85 6.57
N LEU A 159 -9.85 -3.37 6.96
CA LEU A 159 -9.62 -2.85 8.30
C LEU A 159 -10.52 -1.64 8.60
N GLY A 160 -10.69 -0.73 7.64
CA GLY A 160 -11.59 0.41 7.77
C GLY A 160 -13.04 0.02 7.99
N ILE A 161 -13.55 -0.98 7.27
CA ILE A 161 -14.91 -1.52 7.45
C ILE A 161 -15.08 -2.09 8.85
N LEU A 162 -14.13 -2.89 9.33
CA LEU A 162 -14.21 -3.47 10.67
C LEU A 162 -14.22 -2.39 11.75
N ILE A 163 -13.33 -1.39 11.66
CA ILE A 163 -13.30 -0.29 12.63
C ILE A 163 -14.57 0.56 12.53
N GLY A 164 -15.03 0.89 11.33
CA GLY A 164 -16.28 1.63 11.11
C GLY A 164 -17.50 0.89 11.68
N TRP A 165 -17.54 -0.44 11.57
CA TRP A 165 -18.57 -1.24 12.22
C TRP A 165 -18.47 -1.18 13.74
N ALA A 166 -17.27 -1.31 14.32
CA ALA A 166 -17.08 -1.17 15.76
C ALA A 166 -17.51 0.22 16.27
N GLN A 167 -17.25 1.29 15.52
CA GLN A 167 -17.75 2.63 15.85
C GLN A 167 -19.29 2.70 15.88
N GLU A 168 -20.00 1.98 15.01
CA GLU A 168 -21.47 1.87 15.09
C GLU A 168 -21.91 1.04 16.31
N LEU A 169 -21.21 -0.07 16.63
CA LEU A 169 -21.50 -0.88 17.81
C LEU A 169 -21.38 -0.07 19.11
N GLU A 170 -20.38 0.79 19.22
CA GLU A 170 -20.24 1.73 20.34
C GLU A 170 -21.48 2.62 20.48
N ARG A 171 -21.96 3.23 19.38
CA ARG A 171 -23.19 4.04 19.38
C ARG A 171 -24.44 3.25 19.72
N PHE A 172 -24.51 1.98 19.30
CA PHE A 172 -25.61 1.11 19.69
C PHE A 172 -25.59 0.88 21.20
N GLY A 173 -24.43 0.53 21.77
CA GLY A 173 -24.26 0.41 23.21
C GLY A 173 -24.73 1.66 23.96
N GLU A 174 -24.28 2.84 23.54
CA GLU A 174 -24.65 4.12 24.15
C GLU A 174 -26.18 4.33 24.18
N SER A 175 -26.90 3.92 23.14
CA SER A 175 -28.36 4.03 23.06
C SER A 175 -29.11 3.15 24.08
N TYR A 176 -28.44 2.13 24.62
CA TYR A 176 -28.94 1.26 25.70
C TYR A 176 -28.22 1.51 27.04
N GLY A 177 -27.39 2.55 27.15
CA GLY A 177 -26.63 2.85 28.36
C GLY A 177 -25.49 1.87 28.65
N ALA A 178 -24.97 1.19 27.62
CA ALA A 178 -23.85 0.26 27.70
C ALA A 178 -22.60 0.80 26.97
N SER A 179 -21.42 0.34 27.40
CA SER A 179 -20.14 0.58 26.72
C SER A 179 -19.95 -0.33 25.50
N PHE A 180 -19.00 0.02 24.63
CA PHE A 180 -18.58 -0.86 23.54
C PHE A 180 -18.10 -2.21 24.08
N GLU A 181 -17.33 -2.21 25.17
CA GLU A 181 -16.78 -3.41 25.80
C GLU A 181 -17.87 -4.37 26.26
N GLU A 182 -18.94 -3.86 26.87
CA GLU A 182 -20.10 -4.67 27.28
C GLU A 182 -20.81 -5.32 26.09
N VAL A 183 -21.00 -4.59 25.00
CA VAL A 183 -21.61 -5.14 23.77
C VAL A 183 -20.67 -6.15 23.11
N ASN A 184 -19.38 -5.83 23.04
CA ASN A 184 -18.37 -6.63 22.36
C ASN A 184 -18.02 -7.91 23.13
N ALA A 185 -18.26 -7.97 24.44
CA ALA A 185 -18.02 -9.16 25.26
C ALA A 185 -18.72 -10.41 24.71
N PHE A 186 -19.95 -10.28 24.18
CA PHE A 186 -20.66 -11.40 23.58
C PHE A 186 -20.09 -11.83 22.22
N ILE A 187 -19.59 -10.87 21.44
CA ILE A 187 -19.00 -11.11 20.11
C ILE A 187 -17.64 -11.82 20.23
N GLN A 188 -16.85 -11.43 21.24
CA GLN A 188 -15.50 -11.96 21.47
C GLN A 188 -15.46 -13.44 21.85
N GLU A 189 -16.57 -14.02 22.33
CA GLU A 189 -16.70 -15.46 22.59
C GLU A 189 -16.65 -16.31 21.31
N VAL A 190 -16.87 -15.70 20.15
CA VAL A 190 -16.91 -16.41 18.86
C VAL A 190 -15.53 -16.36 18.18
N GLU A 191 -14.79 -17.45 18.26
CA GLU A 191 -13.39 -17.55 17.81
C GLU A 191 -13.15 -17.14 16.34
N PHE A 192 -14.10 -17.42 15.45
CA PHE A 192 -13.94 -17.08 14.03
C PHE A 192 -14.20 -15.60 13.71
N LEU A 193 -14.71 -14.81 14.66
CA LEU A 193 -14.93 -13.37 14.49
C LEU A 193 -13.67 -12.55 14.83
N PRO A 194 -13.42 -11.41 14.17
CA PRO A 194 -12.28 -10.57 14.49
C PRO A 194 -12.35 -10.00 15.92
N SER A 195 -11.39 -10.36 16.78
CA SER A 195 -11.36 -9.97 18.19
C SER A 195 -10.53 -8.71 18.51
N HIS A 196 -9.68 -8.27 17.58
CA HIS A 196 -8.74 -7.14 17.77
C HIS A 196 -9.20 -5.83 17.14
N ILE A 197 -10.51 -5.61 17.08
CA ILE A 197 -11.13 -4.40 16.50
C ILE A 197 -11.66 -3.52 17.63
N PHE A 198 -11.43 -2.22 17.54
CA PHE A 198 -11.84 -1.22 18.54
C PHE A 198 -12.50 -0.02 17.85
N PRO A 199 -13.45 0.69 18.51
CA PRO A 199 -14.23 1.77 17.92
C PRO A 199 -13.46 3.10 17.89
N GLY A 200 -12.17 3.07 17.56
CA GLY A 200 -11.31 4.25 17.52
C GLY A 200 -11.56 5.10 16.27
N TRP A 201 -11.17 6.38 16.32
CA TRP A 201 -11.10 7.20 15.10
C TRP A 201 -9.98 6.69 14.19
N ILE A 202 -10.29 6.58 12.90
CA ILE A 202 -9.37 6.17 11.86
C ILE A 202 -8.63 7.41 11.36
N GLY A 203 -7.41 7.60 11.85
CA GLY A 203 -6.47 8.61 11.37
C GLY A 203 -5.38 8.05 10.45
N GLY A 204 -4.27 8.80 10.33
CA GLY A 204 -3.09 8.40 9.57
C GLY A 204 -3.29 8.43 8.05
N HIS A 205 -2.35 7.85 7.31
CA HIS A 205 -2.23 7.99 5.86
C HIS A 205 -2.59 6.74 5.05
N CYS A 206 -3.06 5.67 5.70
CA CYS A 206 -3.37 4.41 5.02
C CYS A 206 -4.87 4.22 4.78
N VAL A 207 -5.68 4.11 5.84
CA VAL A 207 -7.05 3.58 5.72
C VAL A 207 -7.98 4.54 4.99
N MET A 208 -8.16 5.77 5.51
CA MET A 208 -9.06 6.74 4.89
C MET A 208 -8.59 7.15 3.48
N PRO A 209 -7.31 7.47 3.23
CA PRO A 209 -6.85 7.78 1.87
C PRO A 209 -7.03 6.64 0.87
N ASN A 210 -6.82 5.38 1.29
CA ASN A 210 -7.04 4.24 0.38
C ASN A 210 -8.53 4.00 0.09
N ILE A 211 -9.43 4.30 1.03
CA ILE A 211 -10.87 4.30 0.78
C ILE A 211 -11.23 5.37 -0.27
N GLU A 212 -10.64 6.56 -0.15
CA GLU A 212 -10.85 7.67 -1.08
C GLU A 212 -10.39 7.30 -2.51
N LEU A 213 -9.19 6.73 -2.65
CA LEU A 213 -8.68 6.19 -3.92
C LEU A 213 -9.60 5.12 -4.51
N LEU A 214 -10.17 4.24 -3.68
CA LEU A 214 -11.09 3.21 -4.13
C LEU A 214 -12.42 3.82 -4.62
N GLN A 215 -12.90 4.88 -3.96
CA GLN A 215 -14.13 5.60 -4.32
C GLN A 215 -14.01 6.37 -5.65
N GLU A 216 -12.80 6.67 -6.14
CA GLU A 216 -12.60 7.28 -7.47
C GLU A 216 -13.15 6.41 -8.61
N SER A 217 -13.14 5.09 -8.42
CA SER A 217 -13.50 4.12 -9.47
C SER A 217 -14.60 3.13 -9.06
N ILE A 218 -14.93 3.03 -7.76
CA ILE A 218 -15.88 2.06 -7.23
C ILE A 218 -16.87 2.73 -6.28
N GLN A 219 -18.15 2.70 -6.63
CA GLN A 219 -19.23 3.10 -5.73
C GLN A 219 -19.63 1.93 -4.83
N SER A 220 -19.69 2.16 -3.51
CA SER A 220 -20.10 1.15 -2.55
C SER A 220 -20.64 1.79 -1.27
N GLN A 221 -21.84 1.37 -0.88
CA GLN A 221 -22.49 1.84 0.35
C GLN A 221 -21.68 1.51 1.61
N PHE A 222 -20.86 0.44 1.58
CA PHE A 222 -19.97 0.12 2.69
C PHE A 222 -18.85 1.15 2.84
N LEU A 223 -18.29 1.65 1.72
CA LEU A 223 -17.26 2.69 1.78
C LEU A 223 -17.84 3.98 2.35
N ASP A 224 -19.02 4.37 1.87
CA ASP A 224 -19.74 5.56 2.34
C ASP A 224 -20.13 5.44 3.82
N ALA A 225 -20.46 4.24 4.28
CA ALA A 225 -20.76 3.98 5.69
C ALA A 225 -19.52 4.18 6.57
N VAL A 226 -18.35 3.68 6.16
CA VAL A 226 -17.10 3.88 6.92
C VAL A 226 -16.72 5.35 6.99
N VAL A 227 -16.78 6.08 5.87
CA VAL A 227 -16.47 7.52 5.84
C VAL A 227 -17.39 8.30 6.78
N ARG A 228 -18.70 8.08 6.70
CA ARG A 228 -19.68 8.75 7.58
C ARG A 228 -19.48 8.38 9.04
N SER A 229 -19.25 7.10 9.34
CA SER A 229 -19.01 6.62 10.71
C SER A 229 -17.77 7.27 11.31
N ASN A 230 -16.68 7.33 10.54
CA ASN A 230 -15.43 7.91 11.02
C ASN A 230 -15.53 9.41 11.27
N ALA A 231 -16.24 10.15 10.41
CA ALA A 231 -16.52 11.57 10.61
C ALA A 231 -17.36 11.84 11.87
N LYS A 232 -18.35 11.00 12.16
CA LYS A 232 -19.10 11.07 13.43
C LYS A 232 -18.20 10.83 14.64
N LYS A 233 -17.31 9.83 14.55
CA LYS A 233 -16.35 9.52 15.63
C LYS A 233 -15.41 10.69 15.88
N GLU A 234 -14.90 11.32 14.83
CA GLU A 234 -14.08 12.53 14.93
C GLU A 234 -14.81 13.67 15.63
N GLN A 235 -16.05 13.97 15.20
CA GLN A 235 -16.85 15.02 15.83
C GLN A 235 -17.13 14.75 17.31
N ALA A 236 -17.41 13.49 17.68
CA ALA A 236 -17.60 13.10 19.07
C ALA A 236 -16.34 13.33 19.91
N LEU A 237 -15.16 13.01 19.38
CA LEU A 237 -13.87 13.27 20.03
C LEU A 237 -13.64 14.77 20.22
N LEU A 238 -13.84 15.59 19.18
CA LEU A 238 -13.72 17.05 19.27
C LEU A 238 -14.66 17.65 20.33
N ASN A 239 -15.91 17.18 20.38
CA ASN A 239 -16.88 17.61 21.38
C ASN A 239 -16.47 17.21 22.80
N SER A 240 -15.85 16.05 22.98
CA SER A 240 -15.36 15.61 24.28
C SER A 240 -14.19 16.48 24.78
N LEU A 241 -13.25 16.84 23.89
CA LEU A 241 -12.12 17.71 24.20
C LEU A 241 -12.58 19.12 24.58
N ALA A 242 -13.57 19.67 23.87
CA ALA A 242 -14.12 20.99 24.14
C ALA A 242 -14.87 21.10 25.49
N LYS A 243 -15.30 19.97 26.08
CA LYS A 243 -15.95 19.95 27.41
C LYS A 243 -14.96 19.90 28.57
N VAL A 244 -13.70 19.56 28.29
CA VAL A 244 -12.62 19.40 29.29
C VAL A 244 -11.69 20.62 29.30
N ALA A 245 -11.75 21.47 28.28
CA ALA A 245 -11.07 22.77 28.19
C ALA A 245 -11.90 23.89 28.82
#